data_AF-A0A2V8GZY4-F1
#
_entry.id   AF-A0A2V8GZY4-F1
#
_cell.length_a   1.000
_cell.length_b   1.000
_cell.length_c   1.000
_cell.angle_alpha   90.00
_cell.angle_beta   90.00
_cell.angle_gamma   90.00
#
_symmetry.space_group_name_H-M   'P 1'
#
loop_
_entity.id
_entity.type
_entity.pdbx_description
1 polymer ?
#
loop_
_entity_poly.entity_id
_entity_poly.type
_entity_poly.pdbx_seq_one_letter_code
_entity_poly.pdbx_strand_id
1 'polypeptide(L)'
;MTAAACGNGSTATAPSSTTPTVKTERFDAILLPRTSAFFSFQVGGTGSVSINLASLSALARPGAVPAVMEIGYGVPAGEGCSIQNSVQTTPGLTSQLTGTLAAGIYCANIADIGNLIESVNFSMRITHP
;
A
#
# COMPACT_ATOMS: atom_id res chain seq x y z
N MET A 1 13.38 -20.18 -65.10
CA MET A 1 12.49 -20.30 -63.92
C MET A 1 13.20 -21.14 -62.89
N THR A 2 13.38 -20.63 -61.67
CA THR A 2 13.61 -21.33 -60.37
C THR A 2 14.18 -20.28 -59.40
N ALA A 3 13.34 -19.48 -58.75
CA ALA A 3 12.69 -19.72 -57.45
C ALA A 3 13.67 -19.52 -56.28
N ALA A 4 13.66 -18.30 -55.72
CA ALA A 4 14.17 -17.98 -54.40
C ALA A 4 13.14 -18.41 -53.35
N ALA A 5 13.57 -19.14 -52.32
CA ALA A 5 12.75 -19.40 -51.15
C ALA A 5 13.60 -19.20 -49.90
N CYS A 6 13.37 -18.08 -49.22
CA CYS A 6 13.85 -17.82 -47.88
C CYS A 6 13.19 -18.83 -46.93
N GLY A 7 14.00 -19.56 -46.16
CA GLY A 7 13.50 -20.36 -45.05
C GLY A 7 12.93 -19.44 -43.98
N ASN A 8 11.59 -19.44 -43.84
CA ASN A 8 10.89 -18.80 -42.73
C ASN A 8 11.22 -19.55 -41.43
N GLY A 9 12.38 -19.24 -40.84
CA GLY A 9 12.63 -19.53 -39.43
C GLY A 9 11.79 -18.58 -38.60
N SER A 10 10.61 -19.03 -38.17
CA SER A 10 9.82 -18.33 -37.15
C SER A 10 10.65 -18.25 -35.88
N THR A 11 11.36 -17.13 -35.67
CA THR A 11 11.95 -16.78 -34.38
C THR A 11 10.81 -16.55 -33.41
N ALA A 12 10.43 -17.61 -32.69
CA ALA A 12 9.53 -17.52 -31.56
C ALA A 12 10.14 -16.54 -30.55
N THR A 13 9.56 -15.33 -30.48
CA THR A 13 9.91 -14.34 -29.47
C THR A 13 9.32 -14.86 -28.18
N ALA A 14 10.14 -15.50 -27.34
CA ALA A 14 9.71 -15.87 -26.00
C ALA A 14 9.36 -14.57 -25.24
N PRO A 15 8.20 -14.48 -24.57
CA PRO A 15 7.89 -13.31 -23.76
C PRO A 15 8.90 -13.23 -22.61
N SER A 16 9.63 -12.13 -22.52
CA SER A 16 10.45 -11.82 -21.35
C SER A 16 9.52 -11.54 -20.17
N SER A 17 9.36 -12.52 -19.28
CA SER A 17 8.68 -12.31 -17.99
C SER A 17 9.56 -11.47 -17.08
N THR A 18 9.33 -10.17 -17.02
CA THR A 18 9.93 -9.32 -15.97
C THR A 18 9.14 -9.51 -14.68
N THR A 19 9.68 -10.27 -13.73
CA THR A 19 9.12 -10.32 -12.37
C THR A 19 9.14 -8.90 -11.79
N PRO A 20 8.00 -8.35 -11.36
CA PRO A 20 7.97 -7.01 -10.80
C PRO A 20 8.76 -6.98 -9.48
N THR A 21 9.59 -5.94 -9.31
CA THR A 21 10.44 -5.77 -8.12
C THR A 21 9.59 -5.38 -6.92
N VAL A 22 9.57 -6.22 -5.89
CA VAL A 22 8.84 -5.91 -4.64
C VAL A 22 9.51 -4.74 -3.91
N LYS A 23 8.73 -3.70 -3.61
CA LYS A 23 9.10 -2.53 -2.83
C LYS A 23 8.37 -2.52 -1.50
N THR A 24 9.00 -1.94 -0.48
CA THR A 24 8.35 -1.65 0.80
C THR A 24 8.55 -0.19 1.15
N GLU A 25 7.43 0.51 1.33
CA GLU A 25 7.37 1.91 1.74
C GLU A 25 6.90 2.00 3.20
N ARG A 26 7.41 3.01 3.90
CA ARG A 26 7.05 3.31 5.29
C ARG A 26 6.59 4.75 5.38
N PHE A 27 5.43 4.94 6.00
CA PHE A 27 4.82 6.23 6.26
C PHE A 27 4.76 6.46 7.76
N ASP A 28 5.38 7.54 8.21
CA ASP A 28 5.40 7.95 9.61
C ASP A 28 4.86 9.39 9.69
N ALA A 29 3.85 9.60 10.52
CA ALA A 29 3.36 10.95 10.82
C ALA A 29 2.63 10.99 12.17
N ILE A 30 2.29 12.20 12.59
CA ILE A 30 1.45 12.43 13.77
C ILE A 30 -0.01 12.38 13.33
N LEU A 31 -0.84 11.65 14.09
CA LEU A 31 -2.29 11.64 13.94
C LEU A 31 -2.94 12.18 15.20
N LEU A 32 -3.87 13.13 15.03
CA LEU A 32 -4.67 13.69 16.11
C LEU A 32 -5.94 12.85 16.33
N PRO A 33 -6.56 12.90 17.52
CA PRO A 33 -7.86 12.29 17.75
C PRO A 33 -8.92 12.74 16.74
N ARG A 34 -9.74 11.79 16.29
CA ARG A 34 -10.82 11.98 15.30
C ARG A 34 -10.36 12.55 13.96
N THR A 35 -9.10 12.35 13.59
CA THR A 35 -8.56 12.77 12.29
C THR A 35 -8.16 11.59 11.42
N SER A 36 -7.93 11.87 10.14
CA SER A 36 -7.41 10.91 9.17
C SER A 36 -6.24 11.51 8.40
N ALA A 37 -5.34 10.66 7.94
CA ALA A 37 -4.26 11.01 7.03
C ALA A 37 -4.25 10.04 5.84
N PHE A 38 -3.70 10.49 4.71
CA PHE A 38 -3.49 9.63 3.55
C PHE A 38 -2.14 9.90 2.89
N PHE A 39 -1.60 8.88 2.22
CA PHE A 39 -0.30 8.90 1.57
C PHE A 39 -0.41 8.24 0.22
N SER A 40 0.15 8.85 -0.82
CA SER A 40 0.23 8.23 -2.13
C SER A 40 1.39 7.25 -2.19
N PHE A 41 1.20 6.16 -2.94
CA PHE A 41 2.25 5.22 -3.31
C PHE A 41 2.01 4.74 -4.74
N GLN A 42 3.08 4.35 -5.43
CA GLN A 42 3.01 3.92 -6.83
C GLN A 42 3.31 2.42 -6.95
N VAL A 43 2.33 1.68 -7.48
CA VAL A 43 2.47 0.27 -7.81
C VAL A 43 3.08 0.14 -9.20
N GLY A 44 4.24 -0.51 -9.31
CA GLY A 44 5.02 -0.60 -10.55
C GLY A 44 4.53 -1.69 -11.51
N GLY A 45 3.89 -2.74 -10.98
CA GLY A 45 3.34 -3.85 -11.75
C GLY A 45 2.17 -4.49 -11.01
N THR A 46 1.32 -5.22 -11.75
CA THR A 46 0.18 -5.91 -11.13
C THR A 46 0.67 -6.98 -10.16
N GLY A 47 0.17 -6.95 -8.92
CA GLY A 47 0.52 -7.97 -7.93
C GLY A 47 -0.01 -7.69 -6.53
N SER A 48 0.47 -8.49 -5.58
CA SER A 48 -0.01 -8.47 -4.19
C SER A 48 0.47 -7.22 -3.47
N VAL A 49 -0.45 -6.55 -2.78
CA VAL A 49 -0.17 -5.44 -1.87
C VAL A 49 -0.54 -5.83 -0.46
N SER A 50 0.29 -5.45 0.51
CA SER A 50 0.06 -5.70 1.93
C SER A 50 0.31 -4.44 2.74
N ILE A 51 -0.66 -4.06 3.56
CA ILE A 51 -0.58 -2.93 4.49
C ILE A 51 -0.51 -3.45 5.92
N ASN A 52 0.31 -2.78 6.71
CA ASN A 52 0.52 -3.05 8.12
C ASN A 52 0.66 -1.74 8.89
N LEU A 53 -0.21 -1.51 9.86
CA LEU A 53 -0.01 -0.55 10.94
C LEU A 53 0.98 -1.13 11.93
N ALA A 54 2.24 -0.69 11.82
CA ALA A 54 3.35 -1.25 12.58
C ALA A 54 3.36 -0.77 14.04
N SER A 55 3.05 0.51 14.27
CA SER A 55 3.10 1.10 15.62
C SER A 55 2.20 2.31 15.76
N LEU A 56 1.72 2.53 16.98
CA LEU A 56 1.22 3.81 17.48
C LEU A 56 1.96 4.11 18.78
N SER A 57 2.55 5.29 18.91
CA SER A 57 3.20 5.73 20.15
C SER A 57 2.66 7.09 20.57
N ALA A 58 2.41 7.26 21.87
CA ALA A 58 1.90 8.51 22.41
C ALA A 58 2.95 9.62 22.26
N LEU A 59 2.53 10.83 21.87
CA LEU A 59 3.44 11.98 21.83
C LEU A 59 3.77 12.51 23.21
N ALA A 60 2.79 12.50 24.12
CA ALA A 60 2.89 13.12 25.43
C ALA A 60 3.56 12.21 26.49
N ARG A 61 3.71 10.91 26.21
CA ARG A 61 4.34 9.95 27.12
C ARG A 61 5.03 8.82 26.38
N PRO A 62 6.08 8.23 26.95
CA PRO A 62 6.66 7.00 26.41
C PRO A 62 5.64 5.85 26.45
N GLY A 63 5.55 5.09 25.36
CA GLY A 63 4.75 3.86 25.32
C GLY A 63 3.99 3.67 24.01
N ALA A 64 3.65 2.41 23.74
CA ALA A 64 2.78 2.04 22.63
C ALA A 64 1.31 2.28 23.00
N VAL A 65 0.50 2.67 22.01
CA VAL A 65 -0.94 2.88 22.16
C VAL A 65 -1.67 1.77 21.40
N PRO A 66 -2.34 0.83 22.07
CA PRO A 66 -3.06 -0.27 21.40
C PRO A 66 -4.47 0.17 20.94
N ALA A 67 -4.59 1.34 20.33
CA ALA A 67 -5.86 1.85 19.83
C ALA A 67 -6.24 1.16 18.52
N VAL A 68 -7.54 0.88 18.35
CA VAL A 68 -8.09 0.39 17.08
C VAL A 68 -8.22 1.57 16.12
N MET A 69 -7.56 1.46 14.98
CA MET A 69 -7.58 2.43 13.88
C MET A 69 -8.23 1.80 12.66
N GLU A 70 -8.81 2.61 11.80
CA GLU A 70 -9.11 2.18 10.44
C GLU A 70 -7.89 2.43 9.56
N ILE A 71 -7.46 1.40 8.82
CA ILE A 71 -6.48 1.53 7.75
C ILE A 71 -7.07 1.03 6.45
N GLY A 72 -6.67 1.62 5.34
CA GLY A 72 -7.22 1.25 4.04
C GLY A 72 -6.35 1.67 2.88
N TYR A 73 -6.77 1.27 1.68
CA TYR A 73 -6.24 1.81 0.44
C TYR A 73 -7.36 2.12 -0.55
N GLY A 74 -7.04 2.97 -1.51
CA GLY A 74 -7.95 3.43 -2.53
C GLY A 74 -7.23 4.16 -3.65
N VAL A 75 -8.00 4.95 -4.39
CA VAL A 75 -7.46 5.82 -5.46
C VAL A 75 -7.49 7.27 -5.01
N PRO A 76 -6.47 8.09 -5.37
CA PRO A 76 -6.50 9.52 -5.07
C PRO A 76 -7.75 10.20 -5.64
N ALA A 77 -8.40 11.05 -4.85
CA ALA A 77 -9.58 11.80 -5.23
C ALA A 77 -9.51 13.23 -4.69
N GLY A 78 -9.04 14.16 -5.52
CA GLY A 78 -8.77 15.54 -5.10
C GLY A 78 -7.69 15.57 -4.02
N GLU A 79 -8.01 16.18 -2.87
CA GLU A 79 -7.15 16.24 -1.68
C GLU A 79 -7.40 15.07 -0.71
N GLY A 80 -7.93 13.94 -1.19
CA GLY A 80 -8.27 12.80 -0.36
C GLY A 80 -7.99 11.45 -1.00
N CYS A 81 -8.41 10.39 -0.29
CA CYS A 81 -8.31 9.02 -0.72
C CYS A 81 -9.71 8.39 -0.84
N SER A 82 -10.13 8.03 -2.05
CA SER A 82 -11.37 7.29 -2.27
C SER A 82 -11.15 5.82 -1.92
N ILE A 83 -11.43 5.50 -0.65
CA ILE A 83 -11.18 4.18 -0.05
C ILE A 83 -11.96 3.09 -0.80
N GLN A 84 -11.24 2.06 -1.23
CA GLN A 84 -11.81 0.89 -1.89
C GLN A 84 -11.83 -0.33 -0.98
N ASN A 85 -10.86 -0.41 -0.05
CA ASN A 85 -10.77 -1.50 0.91
C ASN A 85 -10.18 -0.99 2.22
N SER A 86 -10.74 -1.42 3.34
CA SER A 86 -10.30 -1.02 4.68
C SER A 86 -10.51 -2.11 5.72
N VAL A 87 -9.82 -1.99 6.84
CA VAL A 87 -9.95 -2.86 8.01
C VAL A 87 -9.75 -2.05 9.28
N GLN A 88 -10.47 -2.40 10.33
CA GLN A 88 -10.22 -1.89 11.68
C GLN A 88 -9.23 -2.80 12.39
N THR A 89 -8.14 -2.24 12.90
CA THR A 89 -7.04 -3.03 13.47
C THR A 89 -6.26 -2.27 14.54
N THR A 90 -5.59 -3.00 15.42
CA THR A 90 -4.58 -2.46 16.33
C THR A 90 -3.19 -2.65 15.75
N PRO A 91 -2.17 -1.87 16.15
CA PRO A 91 -0.81 -2.06 15.67
C PRO A 91 -0.30 -3.50 15.84
N GLY A 92 0.46 -3.98 14.86
CA GLY A 92 1.02 -5.33 14.86
C GLY A 92 2.16 -5.49 13.86
N LEU A 93 2.83 -6.63 13.85
CA LEU A 93 3.93 -6.92 12.91
C LEU A 93 3.50 -7.76 11.69
N THR A 94 2.23 -8.19 11.67
CA THR A 94 1.63 -8.97 10.58
C THR A 94 0.81 -8.05 9.68
N SER A 95 0.76 -8.34 8.38
CA SER A 95 -0.14 -7.60 7.49
C SER A 95 -1.59 -7.78 7.96
N GLN A 96 -2.32 -6.67 8.02
CA GLN A 96 -3.71 -6.64 8.45
C GLN A 96 -4.66 -6.49 7.25
N LEU A 97 -4.16 -5.90 6.16
CA LEU A 97 -4.92 -5.68 4.94
C LEU A 97 -4.07 -6.12 3.74
N THR A 98 -4.61 -7.04 2.94
CA THR A 98 -3.96 -7.54 1.72
C THR A 98 -4.89 -7.43 0.53
N GLY A 99 -4.34 -7.27 -0.65
CA GLY A 99 -5.12 -7.24 -1.90
C GLY A 99 -4.24 -7.44 -3.12
N THR A 100 -4.83 -7.35 -4.31
CA THR A 100 -4.10 -7.33 -5.59
C THR A 100 -4.42 -6.02 -6.29
N LEU A 101 -3.39 -5.26 -6.65
CA LEU A 101 -3.52 -3.98 -7.36
C LEU A 101 -2.86 -4.09 -8.73
N ALA A 102 -3.37 -3.34 -9.70
CA ALA A 102 -2.73 -3.16 -10.99
C ALA A 102 -1.63 -2.08 -10.89
N ALA A 103 -0.82 -1.93 -11.94
CA ALA A 103 0.10 -0.79 -12.02
C ALA A 103 -0.68 0.54 -11.99
N GLY A 104 -0.26 1.48 -11.15
CA GLY A 104 -0.97 2.74 -10.97
C GLY A 104 -0.59 3.50 -9.69
N ILE A 105 -1.21 4.67 -9.50
CA ILE A 105 -1.06 5.47 -8.29
C ILE A 105 -2.24 5.17 -7.37
N TYR A 106 -1.92 4.80 -6.14
CA TYR A 106 -2.88 4.51 -5.09
C TYR A 106 -2.62 5.42 -3.90
N CYS A 107 -3.57 5.45 -2.99
CA CYS A 107 -3.42 6.10 -1.70
C CYS A 107 -3.72 5.10 -0.59
N ALA A 108 -2.95 5.17 0.48
CA ALA A 108 -3.24 4.50 1.73
C ALA A 108 -3.81 5.51 2.72
N ASN A 109 -4.71 5.06 3.57
CA ASN A 109 -5.37 5.87 4.57
C ASN A 109 -5.20 5.26 5.95
N ILE A 110 -5.11 6.13 6.94
CA ILE A 110 -5.27 5.82 8.34
C ILE A 110 -6.25 6.82 8.96
N ALA A 111 -7.21 6.34 9.72
CA ALA A 111 -8.21 7.17 10.38
C ALA A 111 -8.47 6.71 11.82
N ASP A 112 -8.59 7.68 12.72
CA ASP A 112 -9.11 7.42 14.05
C ASP A 112 -10.65 7.34 14.02
N ILE A 113 -11.18 6.15 14.28
CA ILE A 113 -12.62 5.89 14.41
C ILE A 113 -13.19 6.32 15.77
N GLY A 114 -12.36 6.89 16.64
CA GLY A 114 -12.74 7.44 17.94
C GLY A 114 -12.10 6.80 19.16
N ASN A 115 -11.00 6.09 18.96
CA ASN A 115 -10.31 5.37 20.00
C ASN A 115 -9.05 6.10 20.48
N LEU A 116 -8.57 7.12 19.75
CA LEU A 116 -7.52 7.99 20.24
C LEU A 116 -8.07 9.00 21.23
N ILE A 117 -7.39 9.10 22.37
CA ILE A 117 -7.64 10.11 23.41
C ILE A 117 -6.54 11.18 23.45
N GLU A 118 -5.49 11.01 22.65
CA GLU A 118 -4.34 11.91 22.53
C GLU A 118 -3.70 11.78 21.15
N SER A 119 -2.81 12.70 20.80
CA SER A 119 -2.03 12.61 19.57
C SER A 119 -0.99 11.48 19.63
N VAL A 120 -0.85 10.75 18.52
CA VAL A 120 0.07 9.62 18.39
C VAL A 120 0.97 9.77 17.17
N ASN A 121 2.20 9.28 17.25
CA ASN A 121 3.02 9.00 16.09
C ASN A 121 2.62 7.61 15.61
N PHE A 122 2.21 7.49 14.36
CA PHE A 122 1.95 6.20 13.74
C PHE A 122 3.09 5.82 12.82
N SER A 123 3.20 4.52 12.57
CA SER A 123 3.97 3.98 11.47
C SER A 123 3.16 2.98 10.68
N MET A 124 3.04 3.20 9.38
CA MET A 124 2.38 2.32 8.45
C MET A 124 3.39 1.83 7.41
N ARG A 125 3.34 0.54 7.09
CA ARG A 125 4.18 -0.10 6.08
C ARG A 125 3.30 -0.63 4.97
N ILE A 126 3.74 -0.43 3.74
CA ILE A 126 3.07 -0.93 2.53
C ILE A 126 4.12 -1.68 1.72
N THR A 127 3.83 -2.93 1.38
CA THR A 127 4.64 -3.73 0.47
C THR A 127 3.84 -3.96 -0.80
N HIS A 128 4.45 -3.71 -1.96
CA HIS A 128 3.80 -3.83 -3.27
C HIS A 128 4.84 -4.11 -4.37
N PRO A 129 4.42 -4.52 -5.58
CA PRO A 129 5.29 -4.64 -6.74
C PRO A 129 5.64 -3.28 -7.39
#